data_AF-A0A8J3AAB2-F1
#
_entry.id   AF-A0A8J3AAB2-F1
#
_cell.length_a   1.000
_cell.length_b   1.000
_cell.length_c   1.000
_cell.angle_alpha   90.00
_cell.angle_beta   90.00
_cell.angle_gamma   90.00
#
_symmetry.space_group_name_H-M   'P 1'
#
loop_
_entity.id
_entity.type
_entity.pdbx_description
1 polymer ?
#
loop_
_entity_poly.entity_id
_entity_poly.type
_entity_poly.pdbx_seq_one_letter_code
_entity_poly.pdbx_strand_id
1 'polypeptide(L)'
;MNPTHERGVRAARGHVRDASKPNHGAGLSTRSWDVRPPHLTADLEAEVTLECGWGRLIFGQTFASHEALVRTVADEEPGRRDICLYVREPHVLVAHAPQELFIDPSHTYRKWLHQHRAARDPVRGVVVRDLRSERDADAVNRIYTAAGMVVAPAEVLWANQRTSTFTYLVAEDADTGEIIGTVTGVDHRVAFNDPEDGTSLWCLAVDPQSPRPGVGRALVSTLLDRFKARGRAYLDLSVVHDNEPAIGLYEKLGFVRVPVFCVKRKNPINERLFSAAPAERLDDLNPYARLLADEALRRGISVEVLDAESGLMQLTHGGRSVQTRESLSELTSAVAMSKCDDKRLTNRLFVEAGLRVPRGAVATDGPQDEVLLEELGQLVVKPARGEQGQGITVGVHTVEELREAIRLARTYCPNVLLEECVTGRDLRIVVIGHQVVAAAIRRPATVVGTGRHTVRELIESTSRRRAAATSGESEIPLDAVTEKACADNGFAFDDVLPKGEELEVRRTANLHTGGTIHDVTEKLHPTLADAAVRASRKLDIPVVGLDMLVPDVSGEQYVFIEANERPGLANHEPQPTAQKFIDLLFPATRPLPRGWEPAGPSTDHRAADEEE
;
A
#
# COMPACT_ATOMS: atom_id res chain seq x y z
N MET A 1 -56.57 -23.85 61.74
CA MET A 1 -56.20 -25.24 62.03
C MET A 1 -54.69 -25.30 62.22
N ASN A 2 -54.25 -25.51 63.46
CA ASN A 2 -52.92 -26.02 63.82
C ASN A 2 -53.19 -27.37 64.50
N PRO A 3 -52.30 -28.39 64.46
CA PRO A 3 -51.07 -28.36 65.27
C PRO A 3 -49.82 -28.95 64.56
N THR A 4 -48.64 -28.34 64.69
CA THR A 4 -47.51 -28.72 65.58
C THR A 4 -47.20 -30.22 65.75
N HIS A 5 -45.96 -30.62 65.40
CA HIS A 5 -45.09 -31.36 66.33
C HIS A 5 -43.59 -31.26 65.98
N GLU A 6 -42.85 -30.58 66.86
CA GLU A 6 -41.42 -30.78 67.11
C GLU A 6 -41.17 -32.03 67.96
N ARG A 7 -39.99 -32.65 67.75
CA ARG A 7 -39.04 -33.31 68.70
C ARG A 7 -38.08 -34.15 67.83
N GLY A 8 -36.75 -34.20 67.98
CA GLY A 8 -35.81 -33.67 68.96
C GLY A 8 -34.54 -34.54 68.91
N VAL A 9 -33.40 -33.92 68.57
CA VAL A 9 -32.01 -34.12 69.07
C VAL A 9 -31.45 -35.55 69.27
N ARG A 10 -30.35 -35.88 68.56
CA ARG A 10 -29.04 -36.24 69.17
C ARG A 10 -27.87 -36.20 68.18
N ALA A 11 -26.72 -35.82 68.72
CA ALA A 11 -25.52 -35.37 68.04
C ALA A 11 -24.51 -36.47 67.69
N ALA A 12 -23.63 -36.08 66.76
CA ALA A 12 -22.22 -36.46 66.59
C ALA A 12 -21.87 -37.87 66.09
N ARG A 13 -21.29 -37.93 64.87
CA ARG A 13 -19.85 -38.10 64.65
C ARG A 13 -19.53 -37.91 63.17
N GLY A 14 -18.64 -36.97 62.87
CA GLY A 14 -18.19 -36.70 61.51
C GLY A 14 -17.37 -37.85 60.93
N HIS A 15 -17.30 -37.92 59.60
CA HIS A 15 -16.17 -38.50 58.88
C HIS A 15 -15.87 -37.63 57.66
N VAL A 16 -14.57 -37.46 57.47
CA VAL A 16 -13.85 -36.57 56.58
C VAL A 16 -14.16 -36.86 55.10
N ARG A 17 -14.19 -35.80 54.28
CA ARG A 17 -14.20 -35.90 52.81
C ARG A 17 -13.00 -36.72 52.35
N ASP A 18 -13.24 -37.90 51.77
CA ASP A 18 -12.27 -38.50 50.87
C ASP A 18 -12.56 -38.01 49.46
N ALA A 19 -11.71 -37.11 48.99
CA ALA A 19 -11.65 -36.66 47.62
C ALA A 19 -10.86 -37.70 46.83
N SER A 20 -11.53 -38.74 46.33
CA SER A 20 -10.91 -39.59 45.31
C SER A 20 -11.92 -40.22 44.36
N LYS A 21 -11.87 -39.68 43.14
CA LYS A 21 -12.33 -40.21 41.84
C LYS A 21 -13.81 -40.04 41.46
N PRO A 22 -14.10 -39.17 40.47
CA PRO A 22 -15.18 -39.39 39.52
C PRO A 22 -14.66 -40.12 38.27
N ASN A 23 -15.35 -41.23 38.05
CA ASN A 23 -15.52 -42.10 36.89
C ASN A 23 -15.11 -41.56 35.50
N HIS A 24 -14.41 -42.43 34.75
CA HIS A 24 -13.90 -42.24 33.40
C HIS A 24 -14.98 -42.40 32.33
N GLY A 25 -15.08 -41.44 31.41
CA GLY A 25 -15.74 -41.57 30.11
C GLY A 25 -14.81 -41.02 29.03
N ALA A 26 -14.37 -41.88 28.12
CA ALA A 26 -13.37 -41.60 27.09
C ALA A 26 -13.98 -41.02 25.79
N GLY A 27 -13.27 -40.09 25.15
CA GLY A 27 -13.58 -39.60 23.80
C GLY A 27 -12.80 -38.34 23.41
N LEU A 28 -11.86 -38.50 22.47
CA LEU A 28 -11.00 -37.50 21.82
C LEU A 28 -11.81 -36.42 21.08
N SER A 29 -11.47 -35.13 21.17
CA SER A 29 -12.18 -34.13 20.37
C SER A 29 -11.45 -32.83 20.07
N THR A 30 -11.62 -32.39 18.81
CA THR A 30 -11.42 -31.04 18.25
C THR A 30 -12.35 -29.98 18.86
N ARG A 31 -12.65 -30.12 20.16
CA ARG A 31 -13.51 -29.23 20.94
C ARG A 31 -12.59 -28.27 21.67
N SER A 32 -12.59 -27.02 21.24
CA SER A 32 -11.80 -25.98 21.89
C SER A 32 -12.15 -25.73 23.35
N TRP A 33 -13.28 -26.27 23.82
CA TRP A 33 -13.81 -26.17 25.17
C TRP A 33 -13.51 -27.37 26.07
N ASP A 34 -12.83 -28.43 25.57
CA ASP A 34 -12.43 -29.56 26.42
C ASP A 34 -11.12 -29.22 27.16
N VAL A 35 -11.13 -29.34 28.49
CA VAL A 35 -9.94 -29.13 29.33
C VAL A 35 -8.96 -30.27 29.09
N ARG A 36 -7.81 -29.96 28.48
CA ARG A 36 -6.75 -30.96 28.25
C ARG A 36 -6.21 -31.45 29.59
N PRO A 37 -6.17 -32.77 29.82
CA PRO A 37 -5.47 -33.34 30.97
C PRO A 37 -4.00 -32.86 30.99
N PRO A 38 -3.46 -32.41 32.13
CA PRO A 38 -2.10 -31.86 32.21
C PRO A 38 -1.00 -32.75 31.63
N HIS A 39 -1.18 -34.08 31.70
CA HIS A 39 -0.23 -35.05 31.17
C HIS A 39 -0.19 -35.15 29.64
N LEU A 40 -1.23 -34.66 28.93
CA LEU A 40 -1.25 -34.61 27.47
C LEU A 40 -0.67 -33.30 26.90
N THR A 41 -0.37 -32.32 27.76
CA THR A 41 0.19 -31.01 27.38
C THR A 41 1.55 -30.74 27.99
N ALA A 42 2.04 -31.61 28.88
CA ALA A 42 3.28 -31.40 29.62
C ALA A 42 4.52 -31.28 28.70
N ASP A 43 4.51 -31.98 27.57
CA ASP A 43 5.63 -32.04 26.63
C ASP A 43 5.35 -31.29 25.31
N LEU A 44 4.27 -30.50 25.23
CA LEU A 44 3.94 -29.72 24.04
C LEU A 44 4.86 -28.50 23.96
N GLU A 45 5.50 -28.29 22.81
CA GLU A 45 6.27 -27.06 22.58
C GLU A 45 5.33 -25.84 22.60
N ALA A 46 5.79 -24.75 23.18
CA ALA A 46 5.01 -23.52 23.35
C ALA A 46 5.22 -22.56 22.18
N GLU A 47 4.17 -21.78 21.85
CA GLU A 47 4.24 -20.65 20.91
C GLU A 47 4.85 -20.98 19.53
N VAL A 48 4.58 -22.18 19.03
CA VAL A 48 5.21 -22.70 17.82
C VAL A 48 4.73 -21.97 16.58
N THR A 49 5.72 -21.44 15.86
CA THR A 49 5.58 -20.75 14.58
C THR A 49 6.59 -21.32 13.61
N LEU A 50 6.16 -21.71 12.41
CA LEU A 50 7.04 -22.29 11.39
C LEU A 50 7.20 -21.36 10.20
N GLU A 51 8.44 -21.02 9.88
CA GLU A 51 8.82 -20.24 8.70
C GLU A 51 8.64 -21.06 7.42
N CYS A 52 7.79 -20.59 6.50
CA CYS A 52 7.48 -21.28 5.25
C CYS A 52 8.01 -20.56 4.00
N GLY A 53 8.69 -19.44 4.17
CA GLY A 53 9.20 -18.53 3.12
C GLY A 53 8.16 -17.51 2.68
N TRP A 54 6.96 -17.95 2.29
CA TRP A 54 5.84 -17.07 1.91
C TRP A 54 5.14 -16.41 3.12
N GLY A 55 5.49 -16.82 4.33
CA GLY A 55 4.86 -16.43 5.59
C GLY A 55 5.06 -17.50 6.65
N ARG A 56 4.31 -17.41 7.74
CA ARG A 56 4.43 -18.30 8.89
C ARG A 56 3.17 -19.12 9.13
N LEU A 57 3.36 -20.38 9.49
CA LEU A 57 2.30 -21.20 10.08
C LEU A 57 2.34 -21.07 11.59
N ILE A 58 1.29 -20.49 12.18
CA ILE A 58 1.18 -20.23 13.61
C ILE A 58 0.18 -21.22 14.21
N PHE A 59 0.63 -22.06 15.15
CA PHE A 59 -0.20 -23.10 15.77
C PHE A 59 -0.87 -22.55 17.03
N GLY A 60 -2.04 -21.93 16.89
CA GLY A 60 -2.69 -21.18 17.98
C GLY A 60 -2.95 -21.97 19.26
N GLN A 61 -3.09 -23.29 19.17
CA GLN A 61 -3.27 -24.18 20.33
C GLN A 61 -2.03 -24.33 21.23
N THR A 62 -0.84 -23.94 20.75
CA THR A 62 0.42 -23.96 21.50
C THR A 62 0.66 -22.65 22.27
N PHE A 63 -0.17 -21.63 22.08
CA PHE A 63 -0.03 -20.34 22.75
C PHE A 63 -0.77 -20.33 24.09
N ALA A 64 -0.14 -19.74 25.11
CA ALA A 64 -0.71 -19.69 26.45
C ALA A 64 -1.83 -18.65 26.60
N SER A 65 -1.85 -17.61 25.75
CA SER A 65 -2.85 -16.54 25.80
C SER A 65 -3.21 -16.01 24.40
N HIS A 66 -4.42 -15.47 24.27
CA HIS A 66 -4.83 -14.76 23.07
C HIS A 66 -3.99 -13.51 22.81
N GLU A 67 -3.50 -12.83 23.86
CA GLU A 67 -2.67 -11.63 23.70
C GLU A 67 -1.33 -11.94 23.01
N ALA A 68 -0.65 -13.02 23.43
CA ALA A 68 0.57 -13.46 22.77
C ALA A 68 0.32 -13.80 21.29
N LEU A 69 -0.78 -14.51 21.03
CA LEU A 69 -1.16 -14.90 19.68
C LEU A 69 -1.51 -13.70 18.78
N VAL A 70 -2.21 -12.68 19.29
CA VAL A 70 -2.46 -11.43 18.56
C VAL A 70 -1.15 -10.77 18.17
N ARG A 71 -0.21 -10.62 19.12
CA ARG A 71 1.10 -9.99 18.85
C ARG A 71 1.86 -10.77 17.77
N THR A 72 1.91 -12.09 17.87
CA THR A 72 2.59 -12.92 16.86
C THR A 72 1.98 -12.76 15.47
N VAL A 73 0.65 -12.76 15.34
CA VAL A 73 -0.01 -12.56 14.03
C VAL A 73 0.15 -11.12 13.52
N ALA A 74 0.21 -10.13 14.42
CA ALA A 74 0.42 -8.73 14.07
C ALA A 74 1.84 -8.44 13.53
N ASP A 75 2.83 -9.24 13.94
CA ASP A 75 4.23 -9.15 13.47
C ASP A 75 4.43 -9.59 12.00
N GLU A 76 3.36 -9.92 11.28
CA GLU A 76 3.42 -10.27 9.86
C GLU A 76 3.98 -9.12 9.01
N GLU A 77 5.08 -9.39 8.29
CA GLU A 77 5.77 -8.42 7.46
C GLU A 77 5.06 -8.20 6.11
N PRO A 78 5.20 -7.02 5.48
CA PRO A 78 4.65 -6.76 4.15
C PRO A 78 5.12 -7.78 3.10
N GLY A 79 4.19 -8.26 2.28
CA GLY A 79 4.47 -9.26 1.24
C GLY A 79 4.47 -10.71 1.75
N ARG A 80 4.28 -10.92 3.06
CA ARG A 80 4.18 -12.24 3.68
C ARG A 80 2.75 -12.52 4.14
N ARG A 81 2.41 -13.81 4.24
CA ARG A 81 1.06 -14.25 4.58
C ARG A 81 1.08 -15.28 5.69
N ASP A 82 0.79 -14.85 6.90
CA ASP A 82 0.70 -15.73 8.05
C ASP A 82 -0.66 -16.42 8.10
N ILE A 83 -0.64 -17.67 8.58
CA ILE A 83 -1.85 -18.46 8.79
C ILE A 83 -1.83 -18.99 10.20
N CYS A 84 -2.75 -18.49 11.04
CA CYS A 84 -2.96 -19.02 12.37
C CYS A 84 -4.05 -20.09 12.34
N LEU A 85 -3.70 -21.35 12.61
CA LEU A 85 -4.62 -22.50 12.62
C LEU A 85 -4.78 -23.05 14.04
N TYR A 86 -5.87 -23.80 14.28
CA TYR A 86 -6.17 -24.48 15.55
C TYR A 86 -6.33 -23.52 16.75
N VAL A 87 -6.74 -22.29 16.47
CA VAL A 87 -7.14 -21.34 17.52
C VAL A 87 -8.31 -21.92 18.29
N ARG A 88 -8.22 -21.97 19.62
CA ARG A 88 -9.28 -22.53 20.47
C ARG A 88 -10.56 -21.70 20.35
N GLU A 89 -10.47 -20.40 20.60
CA GLU A 89 -11.63 -19.51 20.59
C GLU A 89 -11.41 -18.42 19.54
N PRO A 90 -11.53 -18.74 18.24
CA PRO A 90 -11.17 -17.80 17.18
C PRO A 90 -12.00 -16.52 17.22
N HIS A 91 -13.27 -16.61 17.63
CA HIS A 91 -14.14 -15.45 17.81
C HIS A 91 -13.72 -14.57 19.00
N VAL A 92 -13.17 -15.16 20.07
CA VAL A 92 -12.60 -14.41 21.21
C VAL A 92 -11.28 -13.77 20.81
N LEU A 93 -10.39 -14.50 20.11
CA LEU A 93 -9.14 -13.96 19.58
C LEU A 93 -9.39 -12.73 18.70
N VAL A 94 -10.33 -12.83 17.75
CA VAL A 94 -10.67 -11.69 16.88
C VAL A 94 -11.26 -10.54 17.69
N ALA A 95 -12.04 -10.79 18.75
CA ALA A 95 -12.56 -9.74 19.61
C ALA A 95 -11.46 -8.96 20.37
N HIS A 96 -10.28 -9.55 20.58
CA HIS A 96 -9.13 -8.83 21.15
C HIS A 96 -8.49 -7.83 20.17
N ALA A 97 -8.58 -8.07 18.86
CA ALA A 97 -7.99 -7.21 17.82
C ALA A 97 -8.86 -7.15 16.56
N PRO A 98 -10.10 -6.65 16.62
CA PRO A 98 -11.08 -6.77 15.53
C PRO A 98 -10.75 -5.92 14.30
N GLN A 99 -9.87 -4.92 14.45
CA GLN A 99 -9.38 -4.11 13.33
C GLN A 99 -8.19 -4.75 12.61
N GLU A 100 -7.52 -5.72 13.24
CA GLU A 100 -6.33 -6.36 12.70
C GLU A 100 -6.59 -7.80 12.27
N LEU A 101 -7.54 -8.50 12.90
CA LEU A 101 -7.77 -9.92 12.68
C LEU A 101 -9.16 -10.17 12.10
N PHE A 102 -9.29 -11.27 11.37
CA PHE A 102 -10.57 -11.81 10.94
C PHE A 102 -10.53 -13.34 10.93
N ILE A 103 -11.71 -13.96 11.05
CA ILE A 103 -11.85 -15.40 10.84
C ILE A 103 -11.86 -15.64 9.32
N ASP A 104 -10.87 -16.38 8.85
CA ASP A 104 -10.70 -16.72 7.44
C ASP A 104 -11.92 -17.50 6.94
N PRO A 105 -12.53 -17.13 5.80
CA PRO A 105 -13.71 -17.81 5.24
C PRO A 105 -13.31 -19.12 4.53
N SER A 106 -12.55 -19.96 5.22
CA SER A 106 -12.09 -21.28 4.76
C SER A 106 -12.75 -22.40 5.55
N HIS A 107 -12.85 -23.56 4.91
CA HIS A 107 -13.24 -24.82 5.53
C HIS A 107 -11.99 -25.63 5.85
N THR A 108 -11.94 -26.18 7.07
CA THR A 108 -10.92 -27.15 7.43
C THR A 108 -11.45 -28.57 7.21
N TYR A 109 -10.67 -29.40 6.54
CA TYR A 109 -10.97 -30.79 6.24
C TYR A 109 -9.91 -31.69 6.86
N ARG A 110 -10.34 -32.84 7.39
CA ARG A 110 -9.50 -33.88 8.02
C ARG A 110 -9.64 -35.21 7.30
N LYS A 111 -8.50 -35.88 7.05
CA LYS A 111 -8.46 -37.29 6.67
C LYS A 111 -7.83 -38.11 7.78
N TRP A 112 -8.57 -39.07 8.32
CA TRP A 112 -8.02 -40.05 9.25
C TRP A 112 -7.18 -41.10 8.50
N LEU A 113 -5.89 -41.20 8.85
CA LEU A 113 -4.92 -42.03 8.12
C LEU A 113 -5.13 -43.53 8.35
N HIS A 114 -5.74 -43.93 9.47
CA HIS A 114 -6.15 -45.33 9.69
C HIS A 114 -7.23 -45.79 8.69
N GLN A 115 -8.02 -44.86 8.14
CA GLN A 115 -9.05 -45.13 7.12
C GLN A 115 -8.51 -45.00 5.69
N HIS A 116 -7.34 -44.41 5.53
CA HIS A 116 -6.71 -44.22 4.23
C HIS A 116 -6.24 -45.55 3.65
N ARG A 117 -6.52 -45.77 2.37
CA ARG A 117 -6.03 -46.91 1.61
C ARG A 117 -5.16 -46.37 0.49
N ALA A 118 -3.94 -46.90 0.35
CA ALA A 118 -3.02 -46.49 -0.69
C ALA A 118 -3.69 -46.57 -2.06
N ALA A 119 -3.44 -45.56 -2.90
CA ALA A 119 -3.99 -45.52 -4.24
C ALA A 119 -3.49 -46.72 -5.05
N ARG A 120 -4.41 -47.46 -5.67
CA ARG A 120 -4.06 -48.65 -6.46
C ARG A 120 -3.61 -48.30 -7.87
N ASP A 121 -4.09 -47.17 -8.40
CA ASP A 121 -3.83 -46.75 -9.78
C ASP A 121 -3.04 -45.44 -9.82
N PRO A 122 -1.76 -45.45 -10.24
CA PRO A 122 -0.98 -44.24 -10.40
C PRO A 122 -1.60 -43.33 -11.47
N VAL A 123 -1.43 -42.01 -11.32
CA VAL A 123 -1.85 -41.05 -12.34
C VAL A 123 -0.90 -41.17 -13.53
N ARG A 124 -1.43 -41.53 -14.69
CA ARG A 124 -0.63 -41.77 -15.90
C ARG A 124 0.13 -40.51 -16.30
N GLY A 125 1.45 -40.64 -16.50
CA GLY A 125 2.31 -39.54 -16.95
C GLY A 125 2.70 -38.55 -15.85
N VAL A 126 2.42 -38.84 -14.57
CA VAL A 126 2.79 -37.98 -13.44
C VAL A 126 3.64 -38.77 -12.45
N VAL A 127 4.82 -38.25 -12.13
CA VAL A 127 5.72 -38.81 -11.12
C VAL A 127 5.77 -37.85 -9.93
N VAL A 128 5.35 -38.30 -8.75
CA VAL A 128 5.45 -37.50 -7.53
C VAL A 128 6.73 -37.86 -6.78
N ARG A 129 7.52 -36.85 -6.42
CA ARG A 129 8.78 -37.00 -5.70
C ARG A 129 9.02 -35.86 -4.72
N ASP A 130 10.02 -36.02 -3.87
CA ASP A 130 10.55 -34.92 -3.06
C ASP A 130 11.11 -33.80 -3.94
N LEU A 131 11.00 -32.57 -3.41
CA LEU A 131 11.83 -31.45 -3.82
C LEU A 131 13.30 -31.77 -3.49
N ARG A 132 14.21 -31.59 -4.46
CA ARG A 132 15.62 -32.05 -4.37
C ARG A 132 16.66 -30.95 -4.55
N SER A 133 16.24 -29.75 -4.95
CA SER A 133 17.16 -28.64 -5.23
C SER A 133 16.45 -27.29 -5.18
N GLU A 134 17.22 -26.20 -5.14
CA GLU A 134 16.69 -24.84 -5.31
C GLU A 134 16.04 -24.64 -6.69
N ARG A 135 16.53 -25.32 -7.73
CA ARG A 135 15.88 -25.30 -9.06
C ARG A 135 14.46 -25.87 -9.02
N ASP A 136 14.22 -26.91 -8.22
CA ASP A 136 12.86 -27.41 -8.02
C ASP A 136 12.02 -26.36 -7.27
N ALA A 137 12.61 -25.66 -6.29
CA ALA A 137 11.93 -24.59 -5.56
C ALA A 137 11.60 -23.37 -6.45
N ASP A 138 12.45 -23.03 -7.42
CA ASP A 138 12.15 -22.02 -8.44
C ASP A 138 10.96 -22.44 -9.30
N ALA A 139 10.90 -23.73 -9.69
CA ALA A 139 9.76 -24.25 -10.43
C ALA A 139 8.46 -24.25 -9.60
N VAL A 140 8.55 -24.49 -8.29
CA VAL A 140 7.44 -24.31 -7.34
C VAL A 140 6.97 -22.85 -7.33
N ASN A 141 7.88 -21.88 -7.25
CA ASN A 141 7.54 -20.46 -7.27
C ASN A 141 6.90 -20.03 -8.58
N ARG A 142 7.35 -20.55 -9.72
CA ARG A 142 6.69 -20.34 -11.02
C ARG A 142 5.22 -20.75 -10.97
N ILE A 143 4.92 -21.92 -10.38
CA ILE A 143 3.55 -22.40 -10.21
C ILE A 143 2.77 -21.50 -9.23
N TYR A 144 3.38 -21.09 -8.12
CA TYR A 144 2.75 -20.15 -7.19
C TYR A 144 2.37 -18.84 -7.87
N THR A 145 3.28 -18.24 -8.65
CA THR A 145 3.00 -17.02 -9.43
C THR A 145 1.84 -17.25 -10.40
N ALA A 146 1.86 -18.35 -11.17
CA ALA A 146 0.79 -18.69 -12.10
C ALA A 146 -0.58 -18.92 -11.41
N ALA A 147 -0.56 -19.36 -10.15
CA ALA A 147 -1.74 -19.56 -9.32
C ALA A 147 -2.14 -18.33 -8.47
N GLY A 148 -1.45 -17.19 -8.63
CA GLY A 148 -1.72 -15.98 -7.84
C GLY A 148 -1.40 -16.11 -6.35
N MET A 149 -0.47 -17.00 -6.00
CA MET A 149 -0.03 -17.26 -4.62
C MET A 149 1.23 -16.43 -4.28
N VAL A 150 1.44 -16.19 -2.98
CA VAL A 150 2.67 -15.58 -2.46
C VAL A 150 3.83 -16.57 -2.65
N VAL A 151 4.93 -16.08 -3.25
CA VAL A 151 6.15 -16.86 -3.48
C VAL A 151 7.02 -16.93 -2.24
N ALA A 152 7.97 -17.86 -2.22
CA ALA A 152 8.91 -18.06 -1.11
C ALA A 152 10.35 -18.05 -1.63
N PRO A 153 11.35 -17.56 -0.87
CA PRO A 153 12.74 -17.71 -1.27
C PRO A 153 13.11 -19.18 -1.48
N ALA A 154 13.77 -19.50 -2.59
CA ALA A 154 14.05 -20.88 -3.00
C ALA A 154 14.94 -21.61 -1.97
N GLU A 155 15.87 -20.89 -1.37
CA GLU A 155 16.76 -21.33 -0.31
C GLU A 155 15.99 -21.72 0.97
N VAL A 156 14.89 -21.03 1.28
CA VAL A 156 14.06 -21.34 2.46
C VAL A 156 13.26 -22.62 2.22
N LEU A 157 12.63 -22.76 1.05
CA LEU A 157 11.92 -23.99 0.67
C LEU A 157 12.86 -25.20 0.69
N TRP A 158 14.07 -25.03 0.14
CA TRP A 158 15.08 -26.08 0.12
C TRP A 158 15.62 -26.40 1.52
N ALA A 159 15.88 -25.40 2.36
CA ALA A 159 16.29 -25.60 3.74
C ALA A 159 15.23 -26.37 4.54
N ASN A 160 13.95 -25.97 4.42
CA ASN A 160 12.85 -26.62 5.11
C ASN A 160 12.69 -28.09 4.68
N GLN A 161 12.82 -28.40 3.38
CA GLN A 161 12.73 -29.77 2.86
C GLN A 161 13.79 -30.72 3.46
N ARG A 162 14.92 -30.20 3.95
CA ARG A 162 15.97 -31.00 4.61
C ARG A 162 15.66 -31.28 6.08
N THR A 163 14.59 -30.72 6.63
CA THR A 163 14.12 -31.00 7.99
C THR A 163 13.14 -32.17 8.00
N SER A 164 12.92 -32.78 9.18
CA SER A 164 11.87 -33.78 9.37
C SER A 164 10.46 -33.17 9.51
N THR A 165 10.38 -31.87 9.76
CA THR A 165 9.12 -31.14 10.00
C THR A 165 8.33 -30.96 8.71
N PHE A 166 9.02 -30.60 7.62
CA PHE A 166 8.38 -30.34 6.33
C PHE A 166 8.49 -31.53 5.38
N THR A 167 7.57 -31.61 4.43
CA THR A 167 7.63 -32.54 3.30
C THR A 167 7.07 -31.85 2.06
N TYR A 168 7.95 -31.28 1.26
CA TYR A 168 7.65 -30.67 -0.04
C TYR A 168 7.70 -31.74 -1.12
N LEU A 169 6.55 -31.98 -1.74
CA LEU A 169 6.42 -32.86 -2.90
C LEU A 169 6.22 -32.03 -4.15
N VAL A 170 6.88 -32.46 -5.23
CA VAL A 170 6.65 -31.95 -6.58
C VAL A 170 6.12 -33.05 -7.47
N ALA A 171 5.22 -32.69 -8.37
CA ALA A 171 4.74 -33.55 -9.45
C ALA A 171 5.49 -33.19 -10.72
N GLU A 172 6.15 -34.18 -11.29
CA GLU A 172 6.91 -34.08 -12.54
C GLU A 172 6.14 -34.76 -13.67
N ASP A 173 6.05 -34.09 -14.82
CA ASP A 173 5.54 -34.70 -16.05
C ASP A 173 6.54 -35.76 -16.53
N ALA A 174 6.08 -37.00 -16.67
CA ALA A 174 6.95 -38.12 -17.01
C ALA A 174 7.57 -38.03 -18.41
N ASP A 175 6.94 -37.29 -19.33
CA ASP A 175 7.39 -37.17 -20.72
C ASP A 175 8.35 -35.97 -20.89
N THR A 176 8.13 -34.87 -20.17
CA THR A 176 8.93 -33.63 -20.32
C THR A 176 9.95 -33.39 -19.21
N GLY A 177 9.79 -34.04 -18.05
CA GLY A 177 10.59 -33.79 -16.85
C GLY A 177 10.26 -32.46 -16.14
N GLU A 178 9.21 -31.76 -16.56
CA GLU A 178 8.82 -30.48 -16.01
C GLU A 178 8.03 -30.63 -14.70
N ILE A 179 8.28 -29.76 -13.73
CA ILE A 179 7.48 -29.69 -12.51
C ILE A 179 6.16 -28.98 -12.82
N ILE A 180 5.06 -29.72 -12.64
CA ILE A 180 3.69 -29.33 -13.01
C ILE A 180 2.75 -29.24 -11.79
N GLY A 181 3.25 -29.48 -10.58
CA GLY A 181 2.48 -29.33 -9.36
C GLY A 181 3.33 -29.46 -8.11
N THR A 182 2.77 -29.00 -6.98
CA THR A 182 3.47 -28.95 -5.69
C THR A 182 2.49 -29.12 -4.53
N VAL A 183 2.96 -29.67 -3.42
CA VAL A 183 2.25 -29.67 -2.13
C VAL A 183 3.23 -29.70 -0.97
N THR A 184 2.89 -29.00 0.11
CA THR A 184 3.68 -28.96 1.35
C THR A 184 2.97 -29.70 2.46
N GLY A 185 3.62 -30.68 3.07
CA GLY A 185 3.16 -31.31 4.32
C GLY A 185 3.94 -30.80 5.53
N VAL A 186 3.28 -30.76 6.69
CA VAL A 186 3.88 -30.43 7.99
C VAL A 186 3.54 -31.53 8.99
N ASP A 187 4.58 -32.06 9.65
CA ASP A 187 4.47 -33.08 10.70
C ASP A 187 4.34 -32.43 12.08
N HIS A 188 3.16 -32.51 12.71
CA HIS A 188 2.87 -31.82 13.97
C HIS A 188 3.56 -32.46 15.16
N ARG A 189 3.82 -33.77 15.09
CA ARG A 189 4.58 -34.48 16.13
C ARG A 189 6.01 -33.96 16.18
N VAL A 190 6.62 -33.69 15.03
CA VAL A 190 7.97 -33.11 14.95
C VAL A 190 7.94 -31.62 15.28
N ALA A 191 6.93 -30.89 14.80
CA ALA A 191 6.86 -29.44 14.96
C ALA A 191 6.66 -29.00 16.42
N PHE A 192 5.76 -29.66 17.15
CA PHE A 192 5.38 -29.22 18.50
C PHE A 192 5.02 -30.36 19.46
N ASN A 193 5.47 -31.58 19.15
CA ASN A 193 5.17 -32.77 19.93
C ASN A 193 3.66 -33.02 20.11
N ASP A 194 2.91 -32.89 19.01
CA ASP A 194 1.46 -33.09 19.02
C ASP A 194 1.06 -34.41 19.71
N PRO A 195 0.24 -34.38 20.78
CA PRO A 195 -0.26 -35.58 21.43
C PRO A 195 -1.23 -36.38 20.56
N GLU A 196 -1.79 -35.80 19.51
CA GLU A 196 -2.68 -36.51 18.57
C GLU A 196 -1.94 -37.08 17.35
N ASP A 197 -0.61 -36.93 17.24
CA ASP A 197 0.18 -37.35 16.09
C ASP A 197 -0.38 -36.84 14.75
N GLY A 198 -0.83 -35.58 14.72
CA GLY A 198 -1.41 -34.90 13.58
C GLY A 198 -0.42 -34.50 12.49
N THR A 199 -0.97 -34.13 11.33
CA THR A 199 -0.24 -33.52 10.22
C THR A 199 -1.14 -32.54 9.48
N SER A 200 -0.57 -31.61 8.72
CA SER A 200 -1.34 -30.73 7.83
C SER A 200 -0.71 -30.57 6.44
N LEU A 201 -1.56 -30.25 5.48
CA LEU A 201 -1.23 -29.98 4.09
C LEU A 201 -1.46 -28.50 3.77
N TRP A 202 -0.52 -27.92 3.03
CA TRP A 202 -0.51 -26.53 2.60
C TRP A 202 -0.03 -26.41 1.15
N CYS A 203 -0.34 -25.28 0.53
CA CYS A 203 0.19 -24.87 -0.76
C CYS A 203 0.04 -25.93 -1.88
N LEU A 204 -1.10 -26.64 -1.91
CA LEU A 204 -1.42 -27.51 -3.05
C LEU A 204 -1.69 -26.65 -4.28
N ALA A 205 -0.81 -26.71 -5.27
CA ALA A 205 -0.94 -26.00 -6.51
C ALA A 205 -0.60 -26.90 -7.70
N VAL A 206 -1.29 -26.69 -8.82
CA VAL A 206 -1.06 -27.37 -10.09
C VAL A 206 -0.86 -26.28 -11.13
N ASP A 207 0.12 -26.48 -12.01
CA ASP A 207 0.39 -25.54 -13.10
C ASP A 207 -0.87 -25.43 -13.99
N PRO A 208 -1.46 -24.22 -14.18
CA PRO A 208 -2.63 -24.03 -15.02
C PRO A 208 -2.43 -24.47 -16.48
N GLN A 209 -1.18 -24.52 -16.94
CA GLN A 209 -0.83 -24.96 -18.30
C GLN A 209 -0.63 -26.47 -18.40
N SER A 210 -0.66 -27.20 -17.29
CA SER A 210 -0.45 -28.65 -17.28
C SER A 210 -1.55 -29.40 -18.04
N PRO A 211 -1.21 -30.23 -19.05
CA PRO A 211 -2.20 -31.04 -19.76
C PRO A 211 -2.59 -32.31 -18.97
N ARG A 212 -2.00 -32.56 -17.79
CA ARG A 212 -2.17 -33.81 -17.04
C ARG A 212 -3.32 -33.70 -16.03
N PRO A 213 -4.43 -34.44 -16.22
CA PRO A 213 -5.48 -34.49 -15.22
C PRO A 213 -5.03 -35.29 -13.99
N GLY A 214 -5.48 -34.87 -12.81
CA GLY A 214 -5.28 -35.63 -11.57
C GLY A 214 -3.96 -35.40 -10.84
N VAL A 215 -3.15 -34.40 -11.24
CA VAL A 215 -1.90 -34.01 -10.55
C VAL A 215 -2.14 -33.77 -9.05
N GLY A 216 -3.14 -32.95 -8.71
CA GLY A 216 -3.49 -32.68 -7.31
C GLY A 216 -3.86 -33.96 -6.53
N ARG A 217 -4.57 -34.91 -7.16
CA ARG A 217 -4.88 -36.21 -6.55
C ARG A 217 -3.61 -37.01 -6.26
N ALA A 218 -2.66 -37.04 -7.20
CA ALA A 218 -1.40 -37.76 -7.04
C ALA A 218 -0.58 -37.20 -5.87
N LEU A 219 -0.45 -35.87 -5.81
CA LEU A 219 0.27 -35.15 -4.75
C LEU A 219 -0.32 -35.44 -3.36
N VAL A 220 -1.63 -35.24 -3.20
CA VAL A 220 -2.32 -35.49 -1.90
C VAL A 220 -2.23 -36.96 -1.50
N SER A 221 -2.44 -37.90 -2.44
CA SER A 221 -2.39 -39.33 -2.13
C SER A 221 -0.99 -39.77 -1.69
N THR A 222 0.05 -39.26 -2.35
CA THR A 222 1.45 -39.55 -1.98
C THR A 222 1.78 -38.99 -0.60
N LEU A 223 1.28 -37.79 -0.27
CA LEU A 223 1.47 -37.21 1.05
C LEU A 223 0.76 -38.02 2.15
N LEU A 224 -0.47 -38.45 1.91
CA LEU A 224 -1.22 -39.34 2.81
C LEU A 224 -0.48 -40.66 3.05
N ASP A 225 0.03 -41.29 1.99
CA ASP A 225 0.79 -42.54 2.10
C ASP A 225 2.07 -42.37 2.94
N ARG A 226 2.77 -41.26 2.76
CA ARG A 226 3.99 -40.92 3.52
C ARG A 226 3.71 -40.71 5.00
N PHE A 227 2.72 -39.90 5.35
CA PHE A 227 2.41 -39.66 6.76
C PHE A 227 1.79 -40.88 7.44
N LYS A 228 1.04 -41.70 6.70
CA LYS A 228 0.59 -43.00 7.20
C LYS A 228 1.78 -43.93 7.49
N ALA A 229 2.77 -43.99 6.61
CA ALA A 229 3.97 -44.79 6.82
C ALA A 229 4.79 -44.30 8.03
N ARG A 230 4.72 -43.01 8.36
CA ARG A 230 5.30 -42.42 9.58
C ARG A 230 4.45 -42.65 10.86
N GLY A 231 3.33 -43.35 10.76
CA GLY A 231 2.47 -43.67 11.91
C GLY A 231 1.60 -42.52 12.39
N ARG A 232 1.37 -41.49 11.57
CA ARG A 232 0.55 -40.32 11.92
C ARG A 232 -0.94 -40.65 11.91
N ALA A 233 -1.72 -39.92 12.71
CA ALA A 233 -3.13 -40.21 12.94
C ALA A 233 -4.05 -39.62 11.87
N TYR A 234 -3.81 -38.37 11.45
CA TYR A 234 -4.64 -37.65 10.48
C TYR A 234 -3.84 -36.63 9.65
N LEU A 235 -4.42 -36.19 8.54
CA LEU A 235 -3.97 -35.05 7.72
C LEU A 235 -5.08 -34.01 7.62
N ASP A 236 -4.80 -32.79 8.06
CA ASP A 236 -5.68 -31.64 7.94
C ASP A 236 -5.29 -30.71 6.78
N LEU A 237 -6.25 -29.93 6.29
CA LEU A 237 -6.01 -28.84 5.34
C LEU A 237 -7.07 -27.75 5.50
N SER A 238 -6.74 -26.55 5.04
CA SER A 238 -7.68 -25.43 4.93
C SER A 238 -7.87 -25.04 3.47
N VAL A 239 -9.12 -24.82 3.06
CA VAL A 239 -9.51 -24.44 1.69
C VAL A 239 -10.57 -23.35 1.74
N VAL A 240 -10.42 -22.30 0.93
CA VAL A 240 -11.41 -21.21 0.87
C VAL A 240 -12.78 -21.78 0.46
N HIS A 241 -13.85 -21.31 1.09
CA HIS A 241 -15.20 -21.87 0.96
C HIS A 241 -15.77 -21.91 -0.47
N ASP A 242 -15.25 -21.09 -1.39
CA ASP A 242 -15.68 -20.95 -2.78
C ASP A 242 -14.79 -21.72 -3.78
N ASN A 243 -13.79 -22.47 -3.32
CA ASN A 243 -12.92 -23.27 -4.18
C ASN A 243 -13.50 -24.67 -4.45
N GLU A 244 -14.59 -24.70 -5.22
CA GLU A 244 -15.32 -25.93 -5.59
C GLU A 244 -14.44 -27.05 -6.18
N PRO A 245 -13.48 -26.77 -7.10
CA PRO A 245 -12.61 -27.82 -7.62
C PRO A 245 -11.76 -28.52 -6.56
N ALA A 246 -11.19 -27.75 -5.62
CA ALA A 246 -10.38 -28.30 -4.52
C ALA A 246 -11.25 -29.04 -3.50
N ILE A 247 -12.40 -28.46 -3.12
CA ILE A 247 -13.37 -29.10 -2.22
C ILE A 247 -13.79 -30.47 -2.78
N GLY A 248 -14.18 -30.52 -4.05
CA GLY A 248 -14.56 -31.77 -4.71
C GLY A 248 -13.43 -32.81 -4.79
N LEU A 249 -12.16 -32.38 -4.86
CA LEU A 249 -11.01 -33.29 -4.76
C LEU A 249 -10.90 -33.91 -3.36
N TYR A 250 -10.98 -33.08 -2.31
CA TYR A 250 -10.82 -33.54 -0.93
C TYR A 250 -11.96 -34.47 -0.51
N GLU A 251 -13.19 -34.17 -0.90
CA GLU A 251 -14.35 -35.03 -0.62
C GLU A 251 -14.23 -36.39 -1.31
N LYS A 252 -13.77 -36.44 -2.58
CA LYS A 252 -13.49 -37.69 -3.29
C LYS A 252 -12.38 -38.51 -2.66
N LEU A 253 -11.40 -37.85 -2.04
CA LEU A 253 -10.35 -38.51 -1.24
C LEU A 253 -10.84 -38.92 0.15
N GLY A 254 -12.09 -38.61 0.51
CA GLY A 254 -12.75 -38.98 1.75
C GLY A 254 -12.23 -38.19 2.95
N PHE A 255 -11.86 -36.92 2.74
CA PHE A 255 -11.72 -35.97 3.83
C PHE A 255 -13.10 -35.57 4.35
N VAL A 256 -13.18 -35.22 5.63
CA VAL A 256 -14.41 -34.75 6.27
C VAL A 256 -14.18 -33.38 6.91
N ARG A 257 -15.18 -32.51 6.86
CA ARG A 257 -15.08 -31.17 7.44
C ARG A 257 -14.98 -31.25 8.98
N VAL A 258 -14.09 -30.44 9.56
CA VAL A 258 -13.90 -30.30 11.01
C VAL A 258 -14.08 -28.84 11.44
N PRO A 259 -14.54 -28.55 12.67
CA PRO A 259 -14.81 -27.19 13.14
C PRO A 259 -13.53 -26.48 13.62
N VAL A 260 -12.51 -26.47 12.77
CA VAL A 260 -11.26 -25.73 12.98
C VAL A 260 -11.27 -24.54 12.03
N PHE A 261 -10.93 -23.36 12.52
CA PHE A 261 -10.91 -22.13 11.75
C PHE A 261 -9.50 -21.56 11.71
N CYS A 262 -9.16 -20.92 10.59
CA CYS A 262 -7.98 -20.09 10.51
C CYS A 262 -8.33 -18.67 10.96
N VAL A 263 -7.40 -18.01 11.63
CA VAL A 263 -7.40 -16.57 11.85
C VAL A 263 -6.23 -15.98 11.06
N LYS A 264 -6.48 -14.87 10.38
CA LYS A 264 -5.47 -14.16 9.58
C LYS A 264 -5.51 -12.69 9.89
N ARG A 265 -4.42 -12.00 9.55
CA ARG A 265 -4.33 -10.55 9.61
C ARG A 265 -5.05 -9.90 8.43
N LYS A 266 -5.79 -8.82 8.70
CA LYS A 266 -6.34 -7.89 7.72
C LYS A 266 -5.18 -7.14 7.08
N ASN A 267 -4.88 -7.49 5.85
CA ASN A 267 -3.77 -6.96 5.06
C ASN A 267 -4.19 -6.95 3.56
N PRO A 268 -3.41 -6.36 2.65
CA PRO A 268 -3.77 -6.32 1.23
C PRO A 268 -3.87 -7.71 0.58
N ILE A 269 -3.02 -8.65 1.00
CA ILE A 269 -3.00 -10.02 0.46
C ILE A 269 -4.32 -10.74 0.76
N ASN A 270 -4.92 -10.46 1.92
CA ASN A 270 -6.15 -11.07 2.41
C ASN A 270 -7.39 -10.20 2.17
N GLU A 271 -7.27 -9.03 1.54
CA GLU A 271 -8.34 -8.03 1.41
C GLU A 271 -9.64 -8.65 0.90
N ARG A 272 -9.57 -9.45 -0.16
CA ARG A 272 -10.72 -10.16 -0.76
C ARG A 272 -11.48 -11.07 0.20
N LEU A 273 -10.87 -11.44 1.32
CA LEU A 273 -11.43 -12.38 2.31
C LEU A 273 -12.15 -11.67 3.46
N PHE A 274 -11.93 -10.37 3.67
CA PHE A 274 -12.55 -9.62 4.77
C PHE A 274 -13.23 -8.30 4.34
N SER A 275 -12.93 -7.79 3.15
CA SER A 275 -13.62 -6.63 2.56
C SER A 275 -14.84 -7.10 1.77
N ALA A 276 -15.97 -6.42 1.97
CA ALA A 276 -17.19 -6.67 1.22
C ALA A 276 -17.04 -6.09 -0.20
N ALA A 277 -16.80 -6.97 -1.19
CA ALA A 277 -16.59 -6.69 -2.60
C ALA A 277 -15.36 -5.79 -2.92
N PRO A 278 -14.70 -5.97 -4.07
CA PRO A 278 -13.77 -4.96 -4.58
C PRO A 278 -14.55 -3.65 -4.74
N ALA A 279 -13.96 -2.52 -4.37
CA ALA A 279 -14.61 -1.24 -4.61
C ALA A 279 -14.87 -1.11 -6.13
N GLU A 280 -16.15 -1.12 -6.51
CA GLU A 280 -16.55 -0.93 -7.89
C GLU A 280 -15.98 0.41 -8.38
N ARG A 281 -15.59 0.48 -9.66
CA ARG A 281 -15.13 1.73 -10.32
C ARG A 281 -13.76 2.26 -9.87
N LEU A 282 -12.94 1.48 -9.16
CA LEU A 282 -11.54 1.87 -8.87
C LEU A 282 -10.73 2.14 -10.16
N ASP A 283 -10.99 1.39 -11.22
CA ASP A 283 -10.30 1.54 -12.52
C ASP A 283 -10.76 2.79 -13.28
N ASP A 284 -11.86 3.41 -12.88
CA ASP A 284 -12.37 4.66 -13.45
C ASP A 284 -11.76 5.90 -12.78
N LEU A 285 -11.04 5.74 -11.67
CA LEU A 285 -10.44 6.85 -10.94
C LEU A 285 -9.28 7.48 -11.73
N ASN A 286 -9.14 8.80 -11.59
CA ASN A 286 -7.93 9.48 -12.05
C ASN A 286 -6.68 8.98 -11.27
N PRO A 287 -5.47 9.14 -11.82
CA PRO A 287 -4.25 8.59 -11.20
C PRO A 287 -3.98 9.13 -9.79
N TYR A 288 -4.34 10.39 -9.49
CA TYR A 288 -4.17 10.99 -8.17
C TYR A 288 -5.06 10.32 -7.11
N ALA A 289 -6.33 10.11 -7.43
CA ALA A 289 -7.26 9.42 -6.54
C ALA A 289 -6.93 7.93 -6.43
N ARG A 290 -6.55 7.29 -7.54
CA ARG A 290 -6.18 5.87 -7.57
C ARG A 290 -4.99 5.57 -6.66
N LEU A 291 -3.97 6.42 -6.67
CA LEU A 291 -2.81 6.30 -5.76
C LEU A 291 -3.23 6.25 -4.29
N LEU A 292 -4.18 7.10 -3.88
CA LEU A 292 -4.67 7.16 -2.51
C LEU A 292 -5.57 5.97 -2.17
N ALA A 293 -6.40 5.53 -3.12
CA ALA A 293 -7.22 4.34 -2.99
C ALA A 293 -6.36 3.09 -2.79
N ASP A 294 -5.35 2.89 -3.63
CA ASP A 294 -4.45 1.73 -3.56
C ASP A 294 -3.71 1.69 -2.21
N GLU A 295 -3.20 2.84 -1.74
CA GLU A 295 -2.56 2.93 -0.42
C GLU A 295 -3.54 2.69 0.73
N ALA A 296 -4.80 3.13 0.62
CA ALA A 296 -5.84 2.86 1.61
C ALA A 296 -6.19 1.37 1.68
N LEU A 297 -6.45 0.74 0.54
CA LEU A 297 -6.72 -0.71 0.43
C LEU A 297 -5.55 -1.53 0.96
N ARG A 298 -4.31 -1.10 0.66
CA ARG A 298 -3.08 -1.70 1.20
C ARG A 298 -3.03 -1.72 2.74
N ARG A 299 -3.80 -0.87 3.42
CA ARG A 299 -3.89 -0.82 4.88
C ARG A 299 -5.17 -1.42 5.45
N GLY A 300 -5.99 -2.08 4.63
CA GLY A 300 -7.29 -2.59 5.04
C GLY A 300 -8.29 -1.47 5.37
N ILE A 301 -8.12 -0.30 4.76
CA ILE A 301 -9.10 0.78 4.77
C ILE A 301 -10.01 0.54 3.56
N SER A 302 -11.32 0.39 3.78
CA SER A 302 -12.26 0.20 2.68
C SER A 302 -12.40 1.49 1.88
N VAL A 303 -12.49 1.36 0.57
CA VAL A 303 -12.71 2.47 -0.36
C VAL A 303 -14.08 2.31 -0.99
N GLU A 304 -14.88 3.37 -1.02
CA GLU A 304 -16.11 3.48 -1.80
C GLU A 304 -15.95 4.64 -2.79
N VAL A 305 -16.06 4.37 -4.09
CA VAL A 305 -15.97 5.41 -5.12
C VAL A 305 -17.35 6.07 -5.26
N LEU A 306 -17.48 7.30 -4.77
CA LEU A 306 -18.73 8.06 -4.83
C LEU A 306 -18.92 8.70 -6.20
N ASP A 307 -17.83 9.28 -6.76
CA ASP A 307 -17.80 9.83 -8.10
C ASP A 307 -16.39 9.76 -8.70
N ALA A 308 -16.21 8.91 -9.70
CA ALA A 308 -14.89 8.64 -10.28
C ALA A 308 -14.34 9.84 -11.08
N GLU A 309 -15.21 10.58 -11.77
CA GLU A 309 -14.83 11.72 -12.62
C GLU A 309 -14.18 12.84 -11.80
N SER A 310 -14.75 13.17 -10.64
CA SER A 310 -14.18 14.15 -9.71
C SER A 310 -13.10 13.59 -8.77
N GLY A 311 -12.85 12.28 -8.80
CA GLY A 311 -11.94 11.61 -7.86
C GLY A 311 -12.47 11.60 -6.41
N LEU A 312 -13.79 11.60 -6.24
CA LEU A 312 -14.47 11.61 -4.94
C LEU A 312 -14.65 10.19 -4.40
N MET A 313 -14.10 9.95 -3.22
CA MET A 313 -14.10 8.65 -2.55
C MET A 313 -14.48 8.79 -1.08
N GLN A 314 -15.00 7.72 -0.50
CA GLN A 314 -15.15 7.56 0.93
C GLN A 314 -14.21 6.46 1.42
N LEU A 315 -13.36 6.82 2.39
CA LEU A 315 -12.43 5.90 3.04
C LEU A 315 -12.98 5.52 4.41
N THR A 316 -13.02 4.24 4.77
CA THR A 316 -13.57 3.78 6.05
C THR A 316 -12.68 2.75 6.74
N HIS A 317 -12.37 2.98 8.02
CA HIS A 317 -11.66 2.03 8.87
C HIS A 317 -12.04 2.20 10.34
N GLY A 318 -12.31 1.10 11.04
CA GLY A 318 -12.62 1.12 12.48
C GLY A 318 -13.79 2.00 12.90
N GLY A 319 -14.78 2.19 12.02
CA GLY A 319 -15.96 3.04 12.26
C GLY A 319 -15.73 4.53 11.98
N ARG A 320 -14.50 4.94 11.63
CA ARG A 320 -14.20 6.27 11.09
C ARG A 320 -14.37 6.24 9.57
N SER A 321 -15.14 7.19 9.04
CA SER A 321 -15.20 7.46 7.61
C SER A 321 -14.68 8.86 7.33
N VAL A 322 -13.95 9.03 6.22
CA VAL A 322 -13.50 10.33 5.73
C VAL A 322 -13.74 10.38 4.24
N GLN A 323 -14.44 11.42 3.77
CA GLN A 323 -14.57 11.69 2.34
C GLN A 323 -13.37 12.48 1.81
N THR A 324 -12.92 12.11 0.62
CA THR A 324 -11.78 12.74 -0.06
C THR A 324 -12.10 13.00 -1.52
N ARG A 325 -11.73 14.18 -2.02
CA ARG A 325 -11.62 14.48 -3.45
C ARG A 325 -10.14 14.58 -3.79
N GLU A 326 -9.55 13.47 -4.25
CA GLU A 326 -8.08 13.31 -4.32
C GLU A 326 -7.44 13.62 -2.94
N SER A 327 -6.48 14.55 -2.88
CA SER A 327 -5.82 14.94 -1.62
C SER A 327 -6.64 15.92 -0.75
N LEU A 328 -7.77 16.44 -1.24
CA LEU A 328 -8.66 17.28 -0.45
C LEU A 328 -9.51 16.37 0.44
N SER A 329 -9.52 16.60 1.75
CA SER A 329 -10.31 15.81 2.71
C SER A 329 -11.17 16.70 3.59
N GLU A 330 -12.11 16.10 4.31
CA GLU A 330 -12.94 16.76 5.33
C GLU A 330 -12.13 17.45 6.44
N LEU A 331 -10.85 17.14 6.60
CA LEU A 331 -9.96 17.85 7.53
C LEU A 331 -9.63 19.27 7.06
N THR A 332 -9.83 19.58 5.77
CA THR A 332 -9.69 20.94 5.24
C THR A 332 -11.02 21.65 5.36
N SER A 333 -11.11 22.60 6.30
CA SER A 333 -12.34 23.37 6.50
C SER A 333 -12.65 24.28 5.31
N ALA A 334 -13.92 24.62 5.12
CA ALA A 334 -14.33 25.62 4.13
C ALA A 334 -13.65 26.98 4.36
N VAL A 335 -13.30 27.29 5.62
CA VAL A 335 -12.54 28.51 5.97
C VAL A 335 -11.11 28.43 5.46
N ALA A 336 -10.43 27.29 5.63
CA ALA A 336 -9.08 27.08 5.11
C ALA A 336 -9.04 27.14 3.58
N MET A 337 -10.00 26.49 2.91
CA MET A 337 -10.18 26.58 1.46
C MET A 337 -10.41 28.04 1.01
N SER A 338 -11.29 28.78 1.69
CA SER A 338 -11.57 30.19 1.36
C SER A 338 -10.35 31.10 1.52
N LYS A 339 -9.43 30.78 2.45
CA LYS A 339 -8.16 31.51 2.59
C LYS A 339 -7.25 31.25 1.39
N CYS A 340 -7.15 30.01 0.92
CA CYS A 340 -6.30 29.61 -0.21
C CYS A 340 -6.83 30.17 -1.55
N ASP A 341 -8.16 30.14 -1.77
CA ASP A 341 -8.81 30.62 -3.00
C ASP A 341 -8.53 32.11 -3.28
N ASP A 342 -8.55 32.97 -2.25
CA ASP A 342 -8.29 34.40 -2.41
C ASP A 342 -6.81 34.74 -2.14
N LYS A 343 -6.04 34.91 -3.22
CA LYS A 343 -4.60 35.23 -3.18
C LYS A 343 -4.30 36.50 -2.37
N ARG A 344 -5.22 37.48 -2.31
CA ARG A 344 -5.06 38.69 -1.47
C ARG A 344 -5.13 38.36 0.00
N LEU A 345 -6.05 37.49 0.39
CA LEU A 345 -6.19 37.05 1.77
C LEU A 345 -5.00 36.21 2.17
N THR A 346 -4.58 35.26 1.32
CA THR A 346 -3.35 34.47 1.52
C THR A 346 -2.14 35.39 1.73
N ASN A 347 -1.90 36.35 0.84
CA ASN A 347 -0.75 37.25 0.94
C ASN A 347 -0.77 38.08 2.24
N ARG A 348 -1.92 38.65 2.63
CA ARG A 348 -2.03 39.39 3.90
C ARG A 348 -1.73 38.51 5.11
N LEU A 349 -2.28 37.29 5.13
CA LEU A 349 -2.03 36.34 6.21
C LEU A 349 -0.56 35.91 6.26
N PHE A 350 0.08 35.72 5.12
CA PHE A 350 1.51 35.40 5.05
C PHE A 350 2.39 36.55 5.55
N VAL A 351 2.09 37.79 5.17
CA VAL A 351 2.78 38.98 5.70
C VAL A 351 2.62 39.09 7.21
N GLU A 352 1.42 38.90 7.75
CA GLU A 352 1.17 38.88 9.21
C GLU A 352 1.97 37.78 9.93
N ALA A 353 2.26 36.68 9.25
CA ALA A 353 3.08 35.58 9.77
C ALA A 353 4.59 35.80 9.58
N GLY A 354 5.02 36.96 9.06
CA GLY A 354 6.41 37.28 8.77
C GLY A 354 6.99 36.51 7.58
N LEU A 355 6.13 36.02 6.67
CA LEU A 355 6.52 35.32 5.46
C LEU A 355 6.64 36.30 4.29
N ARG A 356 7.55 36.01 3.35
CA ARG A 356 7.80 36.85 2.18
C ARG A 356 6.84 36.49 1.05
N VAL A 357 6.16 37.50 0.53
CA VAL A 357 5.27 37.44 -0.66
C VAL A 357 5.69 38.56 -1.64
N PRO A 358 5.29 38.49 -2.92
CA PRO A 358 5.59 39.55 -3.86
C PRO A 358 5.00 40.88 -3.38
N ARG A 359 5.74 41.97 -3.56
CA ARG A 359 5.19 43.30 -3.36
C ARG A 359 4.11 43.52 -4.39
N GLY A 360 2.98 44.11 -4.00
CA GLY A 360 1.88 44.28 -4.94
C GLY A 360 0.67 44.98 -4.36
N ALA A 361 -0.29 45.26 -5.24
CA ALA A 361 -1.55 45.91 -4.93
C ALA A 361 -2.71 45.32 -5.74
N VAL A 362 -3.93 45.63 -5.32
CA VAL A 362 -5.12 45.38 -6.14
C VAL A 362 -5.20 46.48 -7.21
N ALA A 363 -5.40 46.09 -8.47
CA ALA A 363 -5.55 47.04 -9.56
C ALA A 363 -6.71 48.01 -9.30
N THR A 364 -6.48 49.29 -9.54
CA THR A 364 -7.43 50.39 -9.32
C THR A 364 -7.95 50.99 -10.62
N ASP A 365 -7.36 50.63 -11.76
CA ASP A 365 -7.52 51.28 -13.07
C ASP A 365 -7.16 52.79 -13.03
N GLY A 366 -6.40 53.20 -12.02
CA GLY A 366 -6.00 54.58 -11.79
C GLY A 366 -4.48 54.79 -11.93
N PRO A 367 -4.01 56.04 -11.76
CA PRO A 367 -2.59 56.37 -11.87
C PRO A 367 -1.68 55.60 -10.91
N GLN A 368 -2.23 55.05 -9.83
CA GLN A 368 -1.50 54.25 -8.85
C GLN A 368 -0.94 52.96 -9.44
N ASP A 369 -1.64 52.37 -10.40
CA ASP A 369 -1.22 51.13 -11.06
C ASP A 369 0.01 51.39 -11.96
N GLU A 370 0.03 52.56 -12.61
CA GLU A 370 1.15 53.02 -13.45
C GLU A 370 2.38 53.38 -12.59
N VAL A 371 2.16 54.05 -11.45
CA VAL A 371 3.24 54.35 -10.48
C VAL A 371 3.86 53.06 -9.95
N LEU A 372 3.05 52.03 -9.67
CA LEU A 372 3.56 50.74 -9.23
C LEU A 372 4.42 50.05 -10.30
N LEU A 373 4.01 50.14 -11.57
CA LEU A 373 4.80 49.64 -12.70
C LEU A 373 6.13 50.37 -12.82
N GLU A 374 6.14 51.69 -12.71
CA GLU A 374 7.37 52.49 -12.73
C GLU A 374 8.31 52.15 -11.57
N GLU A 375 7.76 51.94 -10.36
CA GLU A 375 8.55 51.62 -9.16
C GLU A 375 9.19 50.23 -9.24
N LEU A 376 8.44 49.23 -9.70
CA LEU A 376 8.89 47.83 -9.74
C LEU A 376 9.55 47.45 -11.07
N GLY A 377 9.40 48.28 -12.11
CA GLY A 377 9.96 48.10 -13.46
C GLY A 377 9.30 46.99 -14.28
N GLN A 378 8.85 45.91 -13.65
CA GLN A 378 8.18 44.79 -14.29
C GLN A 378 7.13 44.18 -13.35
N LEU A 379 5.92 43.95 -13.87
CA LEU A 379 4.81 43.40 -13.11
C LEU A 379 4.34 42.02 -13.62
N VAL A 380 3.75 41.28 -12.71
CA VAL A 380 2.86 40.14 -12.96
C VAL A 380 1.43 40.58 -12.67
N VAL A 381 0.54 40.37 -13.63
CA VAL A 381 -0.88 40.70 -13.50
C VAL A 381 -1.66 39.40 -13.46
N LYS A 382 -2.42 39.17 -12.39
CA LYS A 382 -3.18 37.92 -12.21
C LYS A 382 -4.53 38.16 -11.55
N PRO A 383 -5.56 37.34 -11.84
CA PRO A 383 -6.82 37.41 -11.09
C PRO A 383 -6.58 37.03 -9.62
N ALA A 384 -7.31 37.68 -8.70
CA ALA A 384 -7.19 37.40 -7.26
C ALA A 384 -7.67 36.00 -6.87
N ARG A 385 -8.52 35.38 -7.71
CA ARG A 385 -9.05 34.02 -7.58
C ARG A 385 -8.95 33.31 -8.92
N GLY A 386 -8.74 32.00 -8.90
CA GLY A 386 -8.60 31.19 -10.11
C GLY A 386 -7.39 30.26 -10.04
N GLU A 387 -7.43 29.23 -10.88
CA GLU A 387 -6.48 28.11 -10.91
C GLU A 387 -5.77 27.99 -12.28
N GLN A 388 -4.79 27.10 -12.35
CA GLN A 388 -4.12 26.67 -13.59
C GLN A 388 -3.46 27.79 -14.42
N GLY A 389 -3.21 28.95 -13.82
CA GLY A 389 -2.56 30.08 -14.50
C GLY A 389 -3.46 30.83 -15.48
N GLN A 390 -4.78 30.61 -15.46
CA GLN A 390 -5.70 31.33 -16.35
C GLN A 390 -5.74 32.82 -16.01
N GLY A 391 -5.68 33.66 -17.04
CA GLY A 391 -5.70 35.13 -16.89
C GLY A 391 -4.42 35.74 -16.30
N ILE A 392 -3.34 34.97 -16.17
CA ILE A 392 -2.04 35.48 -15.69
C ILE A 392 -1.24 36.03 -16.87
N THR A 393 -0.76 37.27 -16.73
CA THR A 393 0.22 37.88 -17.63
C THR A 393 1.51 38.14 -16.86
N VAL A 394 2.60 37.52 -17.31
CA VAL A 394 3.93 37.67 -16.70
C VAL A 394 4.77 38.59 -17.57
N GLY A 395 5.47 39.53 -16.95
CA GLY A 395 6.43 40.41 -17.61
C GLY A 395 5.80 41.60 -18.32
N VAL A 396 4.93 42.31 -17.61
CA VAL A 396 4.35 43.58 -18.07
C VAL A 396 5.35 44.70 -17.85
N HIS A 397 5.71 45.42 -18.91
CA HIS A 397 6.73 46.48 -18.91
C HIS A 397 6.18 47.86 -19.26
N THR A 398 5.05 47.92 -19.98
CA THR A 398 4.46 49.17 -20.46
C THR A 398 3.06 49.38 -19.90
N VAL A 399 2.61 50.65 -19.88
CA VAL A 399 1.27 51.02 -19.42
C VAL A 399 0.20 50.41 -20.32
N GLU A 400 0.45 50.33 -21.62
CA GLU A 400 -0.45 49.69 -22.59
C GLU A 400 -0.59 48.19 -22.32
N GLU A 401 0.51 47.47 -22.09
CA GLU A 401 0.51 46.06 -21.70
C GLU A 401 -0.22 45.86 -20.37
N LEU A 402 0.00 46.75 -19.39
CA LEU A 402 -0.64 46.69 -18.09
C LEU A 402 -2.15 46.76 -18.21
N ARG A 403 -2.67 47.71 -19.00
CA ARG A 403 -4.12 47.86 -19.23
C ARG A 403 -4.72 46.66 -19.94
N GLU A 404 -4.02 46.05 -20.89
CA GLU A 404 -4.48 44.83 -21.57
C GLU A 404 -4.47 43.63 -20.63
N ALA A 405 -3.40 43.47 -19.87
CA ALA A 405 -3.25 42.40 -18.89
C ALA A 405 -4.32 42.46 -17.79
N ILE A 406 -4.65 43.67 -17.29
CA ILE A 406 -5.73 43.88 -16.33
C ILE A 406 -7.08 43.48 -16.94
N ARG A 407 -7.34 43.86 -18.20
CA ARG A 407 -8.59 43.52 -18.90
C ARG A 407 -8.74 42.01 -19.07
N LEU A 408 -7.67 41.32 -19.43
CA LEU A 408 -7.63 39.86 -19.52
C LEU A 408 -7.87 39.22 -18.16
N ALA A 409 -7.15 39.62 -17.11
CA ALA A 409 -7.33 39.06 -15.77
C ALA A 409 -8.78 39.26 -15.24
N ARG A 410 -9.41 40.39 -15.59
CA ARG A 410 -10.80 40.71 -15.23
C ARG A 410 -11.85 39.78 -15.84
N THR A 411 -11.55 39.09 -16.95
CA THR A 411 -12.49 38.10 -17.50
C THR A 411 -12.65 36.89 -16.58
N TYR A 412 -11.71 36.67 -15.65
CA TYR A 412 -11.71 35.57 -14.70
C TYR A 412 -12.09 36.00 -13.28
N CYS A 413 -11.63 37.17 -12.82
CA CYS A 413 -11.96 37.69 -11.50
C CYS A 413 -12.08 39.22 -11.52
N PRO A 414 -13.14 39.81 -10.93
CA PRO A 414 -13.28 41.27 -10.88
C PRO A 414 -12.16 41.96 -10.09
N ASN A 415 -11.52 41.26 -9.14
CA ASN A 415 -10.36 41.75 -8.42
C ASN A 415 -9.10 41.23 -9.11
N VAL A 416 -8.23 42.15 -9.56
CA VAL A 416 -6.96 41.83 -10.21
C VAL A 416 -5.81 42.26 -9.30
N LEU A 417 -4.77 41.43 -9.25
CA LEU A 417 -3.53 41.68 -8.53
C LEU A 417 -2.44 42.12 -9.49
N LEU A 418 -1.73 43.16 -9.07
CA LEU A 418 -0.49 43.64 -9.67
C LEU A 418 0.63 43.30 -8.70
N GLU A 419 1.53 42.40 -9.09
CA GLU A 419 2.62 41.92 -8.23
C GLU A 419 3.98 42.12 -8.90
N GLU A 420 5.02 42.28 -8.07
CA GLU A 420 6.42 42.27 -8.47
C GLU A 420 6.75 41.00 -9.27
N CYS A 421 7.47 41.17 -10.38
CA CYS A 421 7.97 40.05 -11.17
C CYS A 421 9.22 39.44 -10.53
N VAL A 422 9.02 38.54 -9.57
CA VAL A 422 10.12 37.82 -8.90
C VAL A 422 10.73 36.79 -9.82
N THR A 423 12.06 36.68 -9.82
CA THR A 423 12.82 35.67 -10.57
C THR A 423 13.33 34.57 -9.63
N GLY A 424 13.40 33.34 -10.13
CA GLY A 424 13.90 32.20 -9.36
C GLY A 424 13.45 30.88 -9.95
N ARG A 425 13.85 29.80 -9.28
CA ARG A 425 13.38 28.44 -9.56
C ARG A 425 12.03 28.23 -8.89
N ASP A 426 11.10 27.61 -9.61
CA ASP A 426 9.77 27.24 -9.10
C ASP A 426 9.88 26.02 -8.17
N LEU A 427 9.78 26.27 -6.87
CA LEU A 427 9.85 25.28 -5.81
C LEU A 427 8.43 25.01 -5.27
N ARG A 428 7.97 23.77 -5.41
CA ARG A 428 6.77 23.26 -4.72
C ARG A 428 7.18 22.50 -3.46
N ILE A 429 6.63 22.89 -2.31
CA ILE A 429 6.73 22.16 -1.04
C ILE A 429 5.37 21.59 -0.69
N VAL A 430 5.28 20.28 -0.50
CA VAL A 430 4.09 19.58 -0.02
C VAL A 430 4.17 19.43 1.50
N VAL A 431 3.18 20.00 2.19
CA VAL A 431 3.02 19.92 3.63
C VAL A 431 1.81 19.05 3.95
N ILE A 432 2.00 18.02 4.78
CA ILE A 432 0.93 17.12 5.26
C ILE A 432 1.03 17.06 6.79
N GLY A 433 -0.07 17.30 7.49
CA GLY A 433 -0.11 17.33 8.95
C GLY A 433 0.80 18.40 9.56
N HIS A 434 0.97 19.54 8.87
CA HIS A 434 1.93 20.60 9.24
C HIS A 434 3.40 20.15 9.30
N GLN A 435 3.77 19.15 8.51
CA GLN A 435 5.15 18.70 8.31
C GLN A 435 5.47 18.69 6.82
N VAL A 436 6.68 19.10 6.46
CA VAL A 436 7.17 18.97 5.08
C VAL A 436 7.35 17.49 4.79
N VAL A 437 6.70 17.01 3.72
CA VAL A 437 6.79 15.61 3.27
C VAL A 437 7.58 15.51 1.97
N ALA A 438 7.45 16.49 1.08
CA ALA A 438 8.18 16.51 -0.17
C ALA A 438 8.47 17.95 -0.59
N ALA A 439 9.55 18.15 -1.34
CA ALA A 439 9.85 19.38 -2.03
C ALA A 439 10.44 19.08 -3.39
N ALA A 440 9.96 19.76 -4.43
CA ALA A 440 10.40 19.53 -5.79
C ALA A 440 10.52 20.82 -6.59
N ILE A 441 11.53 20.89 -7.45
CA ILE A 441 11.67 21.97 -8.42
C ILE A 441 10.89 21.60 -9.67
N ARG A 442 9.97 22.47 -10.05
CA ARG A 442 9.27 22.39 -11.32
C ARG A 442 10.06 23.13 -12.37
N ARG A 443 10.29 22.49 -13.52
CA ARG A 443 10.92 23.12 -14.68
C ARG A 443 9.91 23.23 -15.81
N PRO A 444 9.91 24.35 -16.54
CA PRO A 444 9.09 24.48 -17.73
C PRO A 444 9.46 23.45 -18.81
N ALA A 445 8.60 23.30 -19.80
CA ALA A 445 8.84 22.38 -20.90
C ALA A 445 10.00 22.88 -21.76
N THR A 446 11.01 22.03 -21.96
CA THR A 446 12.20 22.33 -22.77
C THR A 446 12.42 21.25 -23.81
N VAL A 447 12.78 21.64 -25.02
CA VAL A 447 13.21 20.73 -26.09
C VAL A 447 14.68 20.95 -26.41
N VAL A 448 15.37 19.88 -26.81
CA VAL A 448 16.80 19.91 -27.11
C VAL A 448 17.02 19.71 -28.61
N GLY A 449 17.75 20.62 -29.23
CA GLY A 449 18.00 20.63 -30.65
C GLY A 449 18.87 19.47 -31.10
N THR A 450 18.51 18.89 -32.24
CA THR A 450 19.26 17.79 -32.86
C THR A 450 20.07 18.28 -34.06
N GLY A 451 19.87 19.53 -34.50
CA GLY A 451 20.42 20.09 -35.74
C GLY A 451 19.80 19.51 -37.02
N ARG A 452 18.70 18.75 -36.91
CA ARG A 452 18.01 18.12 -38.05
C ARG A 452 16.50 18.26 -38.03
N HIS A 453 15.91 18.23 -36.83
CA HIS A 453 14.46 18.29 -36.64
C HIS A 453 14.00 19.72 -36.34
N THR A 454 12.78 20.04 -36.76
CA THR A 454 12.16 21.33 -36.45
C THR A 454 11.74 21.43 -34.99
N VAL A 455 11.55 22.64 -34.47
CA VAL A 455 11.01 22.85 -33.11
C VAL A 455 9.69 22.10 -32.92
N ARG A 456 8.78 22.13 -33.90
CA ARG A 456 7.52 21.37 -33.88
C ARG A 456 7.75 19.87 -33.70
N GLU A 457 8.64 19.27 -34.51
CA GLU A 457 8.94 17.84 -34.43
C GLU A 457 9.55 17.46 -33.07
N LEU A 458 10.39 18.32 -32.52
CA LEU A 458 10.99 18.12 -31.19
C LEU A 458 9.95 18.22 -30.06
N ILE A 459 9.00 19.16 -30.18
CA ILE A 459 7.86 19.30 -29.24
C ILE A 459 7.02 18.03 -29.29
N GLU A 460 6.59 17.59 -30.47
CA GLU A 460 5.77 16.38 -30.62
C GLU A 460 6.48 15.12 -30.11
N SER A 461 7.78 14.98 -30.41
CA SER A 461 8.59 13.87 -29.90
C SER A 461 8.71 13.90 -28.38
N THR A 462 8.87 15.09 -27.79
CA THR A 462 8.94 15.25 -26.34
C THR A 462 7.61 14.96 -25.68
N SER A 463 6.50 15.47 -26.23
CA SER A 463 5.13 15.18 -25.81
C SER A 463 4.83 13.69 -25.80
N ARG A 464 5.13 12.96 -26.88
CA ARG A 464 4.94 11.49 -26.94
C ARG A 464 5.69 10.78 -25.83
N ARG A 465 6.95 11.16 -25.57
CA ARG A 465 7.76 10.59 -24.49
C ARG A 465 7.21 10.93 -23.10
N ARG A 466 6.73 12.16 -22.90
CA ARG A 466 6.16 12.62 -21.62
C ARG A 466 4.83 11.91 -21.33
N ALA A 467 3.93 11.85 -22.30
CA ALA A 467 2.67 11.12 -22.18
C ALA A 467 2.91 9.65 -21.83
N ALA A 468 3.89 8.99 -22.46
CA ALA A 468 4.25 7.61 -22.09
C ALA A 468 4.79 7.47 -20.66
N ALA A 469 5.52 8.46 -20.16
CA ALA A 469 6.12 8.44 -18.82
C ALA A 469 5.15 8.83 -17.69
N THR A 470 4.08 9.56 -18.00
CA THR A 470 3.09 10.06 -17.03
C THR A 470 1.70 9.47 -17.25
N SER A 471 1.60 8.28 -17.84
CA SER A 471 0.33 7.60 -18.14
C SER A 471 -0.69 8.48 -18.89
N GLY A 472 -0.19 9.36 -19.77
CA GLY A 472 -0.99 10.27 -20.60
C GLY A 472 -1.17 11.68 -20.03
N GLU A 473 -0.74 11.98 -18.81
CA GLU A 473 -1.05 13.28 -18.16
C GLU A 473 -0.29 14.52 -18.67
N SER A 474 0.82 14.33 -19.40
CA SER A 474 1.77 15.41 -19.72
C SER A 474 2.01 15.49 -21.23
N GLU A 475 1.56 16.59 -21.84
CA GLU A 475 1.75 16.90 -23.25
C GLU A 475 2.04 18.40 -23.43
N ILE A 476 2.98 18.74 -24.30
CA ILE A 476 3.23 20.13 -24.69
C ILE A 476 2.25 20.49 -25.81
N PRO A 477 1.25 21.37 -25.57
CA PRO A 477 0.30 21.75 -26.59
C PRO A 477 0.95 22.66 -27.64
N LEU A 478 0.60 22.47 -28.91
CA LEU A 478 0.97 23.36 -30.01
C LEU A 478 -0.06 24.51 -30.14
N ASP A 479 -0.10 25.37 -29.12
CA ASP A 479 -1.00 26.52 -29.04
C ASP A 479 -0.25 27.86 -29.23
N ALA A 480 -0.99 28.97 -29.27
CA ALA A 480 -0.42 30.32 -29.42
C ALA A 480 0.53 30.72 -28.27
N VAL A 481 0.39 30.11 -27.09
CA VAL A 481 1.26 30.37 -25.94
C VAL A 481 2.61 29.69 -26.14
N THR A 482 2.63 28.46 -26.64
CA THR A 482 3.87 27.74 -27.01
C THR A 482 4.55 28.43 -28.19
N GLU A 483 3.79 28.86 -29.19
CA GLU A 483 4.33 29.60 -30.34
C GLU A 483 4.99 30.91 -29.91
N LYS A 484 4.32 31.69 -29.06
CA LYS A 484 4.87 32.92 -28.49
C LYS A 484 6.14 32.67 -27.68
N ALA A 485 6.15 31.62 -26.85
CA ALA A 485 7.33 31.27 -26.06
C ALA A 485 8.54 30.92 -26.94
N CYS A 486 8.33 30.20 -28.05
CA CYS A 486 9.39 29.92 -29.03
C CYS A 486 9.86 31.21 -29.71
N ALA A 487 8.93 32.05 -30.16
CA ALA A 487 9.23 33.29 -30.87
C ALA A 487 10.00 34.29 -30.00
N ASP A 488 9.67 34.38 -28.71
CA ASP A 488 10.38 35.21 -27.73
C ASP A 488 11.82 34.74 -27.50
N ASN A 489 12.11 33.46 -27.79
CA ASN A 489 13.47 32.89 -27.78
C ASN A 489 14.12 32.90 -29.18
N GLY A 490 13.49 33.55 -30.17
CA GLY A 490 14.05 33.72 -31.51
C GLY A 490 13.83 32.55 -32.47
N PHE A 491 12.91 31.62 -32.16
CA PHE A 491 12.61 30.45 -32.99
C PHE A 491 11.13 30.37 -33.39
N ALA A 492 10.86 30.06 -34.66
CA ALA A 492 9.56 29.62 -35.13
C ALA A 492 9.43 28.09 -35.06
N PHE A 493 8.21 27.58 -35.12
CA PHE A 493 7.95 26.13 -35.08
C PHE A 493 8.62 25.34 -36.20
N ASP A 494 8.79 25.96 -37.36
CA ASP A 494 9.35 25.30 -38.55
C ASP A 494 10.88 25.47 -38.63
N ASP A 495 11.50 26.18 -37.68
CA ASP A 495 12.95 26.32 -37.60
C ASP A 495 13.60 25.04 -37.08
N VAL A 496 14.79 24.71 -37.62
CA VAL A 496 15.61 23.61 -37.12
C VAL A 496 16.46 24.08 -35.95
N LEU A 497 16.18 23.56 -34.75
CA LEU A 497 16.92 23.91 -33.55
C LEU A 497 18.35 23.35 -33.60
N PRO A 498 19.40 24.19 -33.48
CA PRO A 498 20.79 23.76 -33.54
C PRO A 498 21.12 22.64 -32.55
N LYS A 499 22.07 21.78 -32.93
CA LYS A 499 22.40 20.58 -32.14
C LYS A 499 22.92 20.98 -30.75
N GLY A 500 22.24 20.50 -29.71
CA GLY A 500 22.60 20.73 -28.31
C GLY A 500 22.04 22.02 -27.70
N GLU A 501 21.31 22.82 -28.47
CA GLU A 501 20.64 24.02 -27.96
C GLU A 501 19.35 23.64 -27.22
N GLU A 502 19.15 24.19 -26.03
CA GLU A 502 17.94 23.99 -25.23
C GLU A 502 16.98 25.15 -25.48
N LEU A 503 15.75 24.83 -25.89
CA LEU A 503 14.69 25.82 -26.11
C LEU A 503 13.57 25.58 -25.12
N GLU A 504 13.31 26.58 -24.27
CA GLU A 504 12.13 26.61 -23.41
C GLU A 504 10.89 26.95 -24.25
N VAL A 505 9.95 26.00 -24.34
CA VAL A 505 8.75 26.11 -25.19
C VAL A 505 7.50 26.49 -24.38
N ARG A 506 7.61 26.56 -23.05
CA ARG A 506 6.57 27.07 -22.14
C ARG A 506 7.24 27.88 -21.04
N ARG A 507 6.63 29.00 -20.63
CA ARG A 507 7.13 29.81 -19.50
C ARG A 507 6.72 29.27 -18.12
N THR A 508 5.61 28.55 -18.05
CA THR A 508 5.08 28.01 -16.80
C THR A 508 5.54 26.58 -16.59
N ALA A 509 5.94 26.26 -15.36
CA ALA A 509 6.44 24.95 -14.98
C ALA A 509 5.32 23.94 -14.62
N ASN A 510 4.26 23.92 -15.43
CA ASN A 510 3.12 23.03 -15.22
C ASN A 510 3.40 21.64 -15.82
N LEU A 511 3.19 20.59 -15.01
CA LEU A 511 3.40 19.21 -15.42
C LEU A 511 2.52 18.82 -16.62
N HIS A 512 1.25 19.22 -16.61
CA HIS A 512 0.29 18.90 -17.67
C HIS A 512 0.70 19.46 -19.03
N THR A 513 1.43 20.58 -19.05
CA THR A 513 1.92 21.22 -20.29
C THR A 513 3.36 20.82 -20.63
N GLY A 514 3.79 19.62 -20.21
CA GLY A 514 5.10 19.06 -20.54
C GLY A 514 6.26 19.46 -19.62
N GLY A 515 6.01 20.20 -18.54
CA GLY A 515 7.03 20.52 -17.53
C GLY A 515 7.53 19.27 -16.81
N THR A 516 8.68 19.37 -16.13
CA THR A 516 9.26 18.28 -15.33
C THR A 516 9.33 18.64 -13.85
N ILE A 517 9.32 17.63 -12.99
CA ILE A 517 9.40 17.77 -11.54
C ILE A 517 10.68 17.05 -11.08
N HIS A 518 11.48 17.71 -10.26
CA HIS A 518 12.74 17.18 -9.74
C HIS A 518 12.74 17.23 -8.22
N ASP A 519 12.81 16.07 -7.57
CA ASP A 519 12.89 16.00 -6.10
C ASP A 519 14.13 16.74 -5.56
N VAL A 520 13.91 17.57 -4.55
CA VAL A 520 14.93 18.33 -3.84
C VAL A 520 14.72 18.26 -2.32
N THR A 521 13.91 17.32 -1.84
CA THR A 521 13.49 17.21 -0.44
C THR A 521 14.68 17.21 0.51
N GLU A 522 15.71 16.41 0.22
CA GLU A 522 16.93 16.33 1.06
C GLU A 522 17.81 17.58 1.00
N LYS A 523 17.68 18.38 -0.04
CA LYS A 523 18.48 19.61 -0.27
C LYS A 523 17.77 20.87 0.24
N LEU A 524 16.53 20.72 0.71
CA LEU A 524 15.70 21.84 1.11
C LEU A 524 16.29 22.52 2.36
N HIS A 525 16.59 23.81 2.24
CA HIS A 525 17.10 24.57 3.37
C HIS A 525 16.07 24.63 4.53
N PRO A 526 16.49 24.49 5.80
CA PRO A 526 15.57 24.50 6.95
C PRO A 526 14.67 25.73 7.02
N THR A 527 15.16 26.92 6.65
CA THR A 527 14.36 28.16 6.61
C THR A 527 13.16 28.06 5.66
N LEU A 528 13.30 27.35 4.53
CA LEU A 528 12.21 27.14 3.57
C LEU A 528 11.18 26.16 4.13
N ALA A 529 11.66 25.09 4.78
CA ALA A 529 10.79 24.13 5.46
C ALA A 529 9.98 24.80 6.59
N ASP A 530 10.63 25.59 7.44
CA ASP A 530 9.99 26.35 8.51
C ASP A 530 9.00 27.39 7.99
N ALA A 531 9.33 28.07 6.89
CA ALA A 531 8.42 28.97 6.20
C ALA A 531 7.16 28.23 5.72
N ALA A 532 7.33 27.07 5.08
CA ALA A 532 6.23 26.25 4.60
C ALA A 532 5.33 25.74 5.73
N VAL A 533 5.91 25.27 6.84
CA VAL A 533 5.15 24.84 8.02
C VAL A 533 4.38 26.02 8.63
N ARG A 534 5.00 27.19 8.79
CA ARG A 534 4.31 28.40 9.29
C ARG A 534 3.16 28.83 8.37
N ALA A 535 3.35 28.78 7.06
CA ALA A 535 2.31 29.07 6.08
C ALA A 535 1.10 28.14 6.25
N SER A 536 1.33 26.82 6.32
CA SER A 536 0.26 25.84 6.51
C SER A 536 -0.53 26.08 7.80
N ARG A 537 0.15 26.42 8.91
CA ARG A 537 -0.48 26.71 10.21
C ARG A 537 -1.25 28.02 10.19
N LYS A 538 -0.76 29.05 9.49
CA LYS A 538 -1.45 30.34 9.37
C LYS A 538 -2.74 30.22 8.55
N LEU A 539 -2.72 29.38 7.50
CA LEU A 539 -3.90 29.05 6.72
C LEU A 539 -4.84 28.09 7.46
N ASP A 540 -4.33 27.34 8.44
CA ASP A 540 -5.04 26.27 9.15
C ASP A 540 -5.48 25.15 8.18
N ILE A 541 -4.55 24.77 7.30
CA ILE A 541 -4.76 23.75 6.29
C ILE A 541 -3.82 22.56 6.54
N PRO A 542 -4.35 21.33 6.67
CA PRO A 542 -3.54 20.17 7.03
C PRO A 542 -2.78 19.59 5.85
N VAL A 543 -3.25 19.79 4.61
CA VAL A 543 -2.62 19.31 3.37
C VAL A 543 -2.57 20.44 2.37
N VAL A 544 -1.37 20.89 2.01
CA VAL A 544 -1.20 22.04 1.11
C VAL A 544 0.06 21.90 0.27
N GLY A 545 -0.04 22.25 -1.01
CA GLY A 545 1.11 22.48 -1.86
C GLY A 545 1.44 23.95 -1.88
N LEU A 546 2.60 24.34 -1.36
CA LEU A 546 3.06 25.72 -1.33
C LEU A 546 4.06 25.96 -2.44
N ASP A 547 3.81 26.97 -3.26
CA ASP A 547 4.70 27.37 -4.34
C ASP A 547 5.53 28.58 -3.93
N MET A 548 6.83 28.48 -4.16
CA MET A 548 7.81 29.52 -3.90
C MET A 548 8.69 29.75 -5.13
N LEU A 549 9.13 30.98 -5.34
CA LEU A 549 10.31 31.25 -6.16
C LEU A 549 11.53 31.37 -5.24
N VAL A 550 12.56 30.61 -5.57
CA VAL A 550 13.83 30.58 -4.83
C VAL A 550 15.01 30.76 -5.78
N PRO A 551 16.01 31.58 -5.45
CA PRO A 551 17.26 31.61 -6.23
C PRO A 551 17.96 30.25 -6.18
N ASP A 552 17.99 29.64 -5.00
CA ASP A 552 18.51 28.29 -4.79
C ASP A 552 17.80 27.59 -3.62
N VAL A 553 17.61 26.27 -3.73
CA VAL A 553 16.86 25.45 -2.75
C VAL A 553 17.62 25.22 -1.44
N SER A 554 18.94 25.35 -1.48
CA SER A 554 19.81 25.26 -0.30
C SER A 554 20.02 26.62 0.38
N GLY A 555 19.42 27.69 -0.15
CA GLY A 555 19.48 29.03 0.42
C GLY A 555 18.26 29.39 1.28
N GLU A 556 18.38 30.49 2.01
CA GLU A 556 17.32 31.02 2.87
C GLU A 556 16.31 31.92 2.15
N GLN A 557 16.61 32.31 0.92
CA GLN A 557 15.82 33.30 0.17
C GLN A 557 14.66 32.63 -0.56
N TYR A 558 13.46 33.16 -0.33
CA TYR A 558 12.23 32.71 -0.99
C TYR A 558 11.21 33.84 -1.09
N VAL A 559 10.27 33.64 -2.00
CA VAL A 559 9.02 34.39 -2.09
C VAL A 559 7.87 33.42 -2.35
N PHE A 560 6.83 33.43 -1.50
CA PHE A 560 5.62 32.61 -1.71
C PHE A 560 4.79 33.15 -2.86
N ILE A 561 4.40 32.28 -3.79
CA ILE A 561 3.60 32.65 -4.96
C ILE A 561 2.14 32.18 -4.82
N GLU A 562 1.93 30.97 -4.31
CA GLU A 562 0.61 30.35 -4.23
C GLU A 562 0.55 29.28 -3.13
N ALA A 563 -0.67 29.04 -2.61
CA ALA A 563 -0.99 27.93 -1.73
C ALA A 563 -2.17 27.15 -2.32
N ASN A 564 -1.98 25.86 -2.61
CA ASN A 564 -2.97 25.00 -3.24
C ASN A 564 -3.50 23.97 -2.24
N GLU A 565 -4.81 23.97 -2.01
CA GLU A 565 -5.51 23.12 -1.03
C GLU A 565 -5.70 21.67 -1.48
N ARG A 566 -5.52 21.41 -2.78
CA ARG A 566 -5.57 20.08 -3.38
C ARG A 566 -4.29 19.80 -4.19
N PRO A 567 -3.13 19.64 -3.53
CA PRO A 567 -1.89 19.37 -4.24
C PRO A 567 -1.88 17.96 -4.85
N GLY A 568 -1.42 17.83 -6.10
CA GLY A 568 -1.17 16.52 -6.69
C GLY A 568 -0.06 15.76 -5.95
N LEU A 569 -0.38 14.61 -5.36
CA LEU A 569 0.55 13.85 -4.52
C LEU A 569 1.39 12.81 -5.29
N ALA A 570 0.95 12.40 -6.48
CA ALA A 570 1.58 11.33 -7.26
C ALA A 570 2.97 11.68 -7.82
N ASN A 571 3.23 12.95 -8.08
CA ASN A 571 4.43 13.37 -8.84
C ASN A 571 5.65 13.69 -7.96
N HIS A 572 5.67 13.18 -6.73
CA HIS A 572 6.67 13.47 -5.71
C HIS A 572 7.48 12.25 -5.29
N GLU A 573 7.53 11.20 -6.12
CA GLU A 573 8.42 10.06 -5.88
C GLU A 573 9.90 10.52 -5.75
N PRO A 574 10.68 9.91 -4.83
CA PRO A 574 10.37 8.74 -4.00
C PRO A 574 9.67 9.07 -2.67
N GLN A 575 9.21 10.31 -2.45
CA GLN A 575 8.70 10.74 -1.16
C GLN A 575 7.34 10.10 -0.83
N PRO A 576 7.08 9.73 0.46
CA PRO A 576 5.93 8.92 0.85
C PRO A 576 4.63 9.76 1.01
N THR A 577 4.27 10.54 0.00
CA THR A 577 3.14 11.49 0.08
C THR A 577 1.80 10.79 0.32
N ALA A 578 1.50 9.71 -0.40
CA ALA A 578 0.29 8.92 -0.22
C ALA A 578 0.24 8.28 1.18
N GLN A 579 1.36 7.71 1.63
CA GLN A 579 1.46 7.07 2.94
C GLN A 579 1.22 8.09 4.06
N LYS A 580 1.84 9.27 3.97
CA LYS A 580 1.68 10.34 4.96
C LYS A 580 0.27 10.94 4.94
N PHE A 581 -0.36 11.00 3.78
CA PHE A 581 -1.76 11.42 3.68
C PHE A 581 -2.68 10.42 4.39
N ILE A 582 -2.53 9.11 4.14
CA ILE A 582 -3.31 8.09 4.84
C ILE A 582 -2.97 8.02 6.34
N ASP A 583 -1.71 8.25 6.74
CA ASP A 583 -1.30 8.38 8.15
C ASP A 583 -2.01 9.52 8.89
N LEU A 584 -2.34 10.61 8.17
CA LEU A 584 -3.07 11.76 8.69
C LEU A 584 -4.56 11.42 8.85
N LEU A 585 -5.17 10.77 7.86
CA LEU A 585 -6.59 10.43 7.88
C LEU A 585 -6.93 9.30 8.86
N PHE A 586 -6.06 8.28 8.93
CA PHE A 586 -6.25 7.05 9.69
C PHE A 586 -4.98 6.70 10.50
N PRO A 587 -4.68 7.45 11.57
CA PRO A 587 -3.43 7.28 12.33
C PRO A 587 -3.27 5.88 12.97
N ALA A 588 -4.37 5.17 13.24
CA ALA A 588 -4.34 3.80 13.76
C ALA A 588 -3.82 2.77 12.74
N THR A 589 -3.79 3.12 11.44
CA THR A 589 -3.30 2.25 10.37
C THR A 589 -1.83 2.46 10.03
N ARG A 590 -1.14 3.34 10.78
CA ARG A 590 0.29 3.61 10.59
C ARG A 590 1.07 2.30 10.75
N PRO A 591 1.95 1.95 9.80
CA PRO A 591 2.89 0.86 10.03
C PRO A 591 3.69 1.17 11.30
N LEU A 592 3.84 0.19 12.19
CA LEU A 592 4.80 0.31 13.28
C LEU A 592 6.20 0.56 12.65
N PRO A 593 7.00 1.50 13.17
CA PRO A 593 8.33 1.75 12.63
C PRO A 593 9.13 0.45 12.63
N ARG A 594 9.66 0.06 11.47
CA ARG A 594 10.60 -1.05 11.38
C ARG A 594 11.79 -0.68 12.25
N GLY A 595 12.11 -1.50 13.25
CA GLY A 595 13.26 -1.28 14.12
C GLY A 595 14.61 -1.37 13.39
N TRP A 596 14.61 -1.78 12.12
CA TRP A 596 15.78 -1.94 11.28
C TRP A 596 15.41 -1.91 9.79
N GLU A 597 16.17 -1.16 8.98
CA GLU A 597 16.18 -1.23 7.52
C GLU A 597 17.52 -1.85 7.08
N PRO A 598 17.53 -2.85 6.18
CA PRO A 598 18.78 -3.27 5.55
C PRO A 598 19.33 -2.09 4.76
N ALA A 599 20.62 -1.81 4.90
CA ALA A 599 21.31 -0.90 3.99
C ALA A 599 21.02 -1.36 2.55
N GLY A 600 20.49 -0.45 1.73
CA GLY A 600 20.31 -0.71 0.31
C GLY A 600 21.63 -1.19 -0.33
N PRO A 601 21.58 -1.87 -1.48
CA PRO A 601 22.77 -2.41 -2.11
C PRO A 601 23.81 -1.29 -2.25
N SER A 602 24.91 -1.42 -1.51
CA SER A 602 26.09 -0.58 -1.67
C SER A 602 26.48 -0.66 -3.14
N THR A 603 26.44 0.49 -3.82
CA THR A 603 26.93 0.60 -5.20
C THR A 603 28.45 0.67 -5.27
N ASP A 604 29.14 0.40 -4.17
CA ASP A 604 30.60 0.44 -4.12
C ASP A 604 31.22 -0.91 -4.53
N HIS A 605 31.10 -1.21 -5.81
CA HIS A 605 31.91 -2.23 -6.49
C HIS A 605 33.01 -1.57 -7.32
N ARG A 606 33.79 -0.63 -6.75
CA ARG A 606 35.06 -0.16 -7.35
C ARG A 606 36.03 0.36 -6.29
N ALA A 607 36.76 -0.54 -5.63
CA ALA A 607 38.14 -0.34 -5.16
C ALA A 607 38.61 -1.53 -4.31
N ALA A 608 38.92 -2.66 -4.95
CA ALA A 608 39.71 -3.72 -4.33
C ALA A 608 40.33 -4.59 -5.43
N ASP A 609 41.14 -3.98 -6.28
CA ASP A 609 42.08 -4.64 -7.19
C ASP A 609 43.15 -3.61 -7.56
N GLU A 610 44.00 -3.27 -6.58
CA GLU A 610 45.31 -2.61 -6.77
C GLU A 610 46.03 -2.60 -5.40
N GLU A 611 46.52 -3.78 -4.97
CA GLU A 611 47.70 -3.97 -4.12
C GLU A 611 47.91 -5.48 -3.88
N GLU A 612 48.51 -6.17 -4.86
CA GLU A 612 49.59 -7.16 -4.67
C GLU A 612 50.32 -7.45 -6.00
#